data_AF-A0A9P1BEE5-F1
#
_entry.id   AF-A0A9P1BEE5-F1
#
_cell.length_a   1.000
_cell.length_b   1.000
_cell.length_c   1.000
_cell.angle_alpha   90.00
_cell.angle_beta   90.00
_cell.angle_gamma   90.00
#
_symmetry.space_group_name_H-M   'P 1'
#
loop_
_entity.id
_entity.type
_entity.pdbx_description
1 polymer ?
#
loop_
_entity_poly.entity_id
_entity_poly.type
_entity_poly.pdbx_seq_one_letter_code
_entity_poly.pdbx_strand_id
1 'polypeptide(L)'
;MSASIASIIDHSLLHPTLTDEDLGHGCAVAETYCVASVCVKPCDVARAAEFLAESDVAVGTVVGFPHGAHTTDTKVFEARQACVQGATELDMVVNVGRVLGQDWAYVQADIQAVTEVAHEMKALVKVIFENDFLPHDVYKIRLCEICRSLGVDFVKTSTGFGFVKQPGGHYAYEGATESDIRLMLENCGPDMRVKAAGGIRDYAAALHLRDLGVARIGATATATIVAEEQAALRDISSGTCNAFDQFQAIARGSPEQGTHDMATDLSTASELELVDDLVETGNEAVVPVYQEAVEAEAQEAAAEAKKPSVWRHGVDWPVFAWIAFLHVGALAAPFFFTWKAVGLFFGLWWLTGGIGICLGYHRLLTHGSFQTHPFMRRLIAVCGCLAGEGSPLMWVATHRKHHAFSDQEGDPHTPRDGGWWSHVLWLFPGNEEGGQDKLFSRYAPDLLKDPFMPFLHRTFLLWHWGLGFALFLTGWYFWNAYTGWSFVFWGIFLRLVVGLHATWLVNSATHMWGYRNYETSDDSRNLWWVAALTFGEGWHNNHHAFQRLARNGHRWWEFDPTFLTIRVMQAVGLAWKVVDRIPQFREKVARG
;
A
#
# COMPACT_ATOMS: atom_id res chain seq x y z
N MET A 1 -18.89 3.60 -29.31
CA MET A 1 -17.96 3.69 -28.16
C MET A 1 -18.72 3.15 -26.96
N SER A 2 -18.17 2.20 -26.21
CA SER A 2 -18.77 1.81 -24.92
C SER A 2 -18.86 3.05 -24.02
N ALA A 3 -19.90 3.14 -23.19
CA ALA A 3 -19.95 4.17 -22.16
C ALA A 3 -18.69 4.07 -21.27
N SER A 4 -18.15 5.21 -20.87
CA SER A 4 -16.99 5.28 -19.98
C SER A 4 -17.31 4.55 -18.67
N ILE A 5 -16.32 3.89 -18.08
CA ILE A 5 -16.46 3.24 -16.78
C ILE A 5 -16.93 4.23 -15.70
N ALA A 6 -16.61 5.52 -15.85
CA ALA A 6 -17.03 6.57 -14.93
C ALA A 6 -18.56 6.61 -14.73
N SER A 7 -19.34 6.39 -15.79
CA SER A 7 -20.80 6.51 -15.75
C SER A 7 -21.50 5.41 -14.96
N ILE A 8 -20.76 4.42 -14.45
CA ILE A 8 -21.27 3.40 -13.54
C ILE A 8 -20.65 3.50 -12.14
N ILE A 9 -19.87 4.54 -11.85
CA ILE A 9 -19.24 4.72 -10.54
C ILE A 9 -20.14 5.56 -9.62
N ASP A 10 -20.31 5.09 -8.39
CA ASP A 10 -20.79 5.86 -7.24
C ASP A 10 -19.56 6.29 -6.43
N HIS A 11 -19.16 7.56 -6.56
CA HIS A 11 -17.99 8.12 -5.88
C HIS A 11 -18.26 8.23 -4.37
N SER A 12 -17.59 7.40 -3.59
CA SER A 12 -17.89 7.20 -2.18
C SER A 12 -17.17 8.21 -1.27
N LEU A 13 -17.92 8.92 -0.43
CA LEU A 13 -17.46 9.98 0.49
C LEU A 13 -18.00 9.72 1.91
N LEU A 14 -17.78 8.51 2.41
CA LEU A 14 -18.40 8.00 3.65
C LEU A 14 -17.45 7.92 4.86
N HIS A 15 -16.14 8.16 4.66
CA HIS A 15 -15.19 8.07 5.76
C HIS A 15 -15.52 9.13 6.83
N PRO A 16 -15.60 8.76 8.13
CA PRO A 16 -16.12 9.65 9.17
C PRO A 16 -15.27 10.89 9.42
N THR A 17 -14.03 10.92 8.93
CA THR A 17 -13.11 12.07 9.07
C THR A 17 -13.21 13.07 7.91
N LEU A 18 -14.00 12.80 6.87
CA LEU A 18 -14.14 13.72 5.73
C LEU A 18 -14.82 15.00 6.19
N THR A 19 -14.14 16.11 5.98
CA THR A 19 -14.58 17.47 6.29
C THR A 19 -15.44 18.05 5.16
N ASP A 20 -16.05 19.22 5.39
CA ASP A 20 -16.79 19.96 4.35
C ASP A 20 -15.91 20.32 3.14
N GLU A 21 -14.61 20.54 3.36
CA GLU A 21 -13.64 20.79 2.29
C GLU A 21 -13.41 19.51 1.46
N ASP A 22 -13.24 18.37 2.13
CA ASP A 22 -13.08 17.08 1.46
C ASP A 22 -14.35 16.69 0.67
N LEU A 23 -15.53 17.00 1.22
CA LEU A 23 -16.82 16.83 0.53
C LEU A 23 -16.86 17.65 -0.76
N GLY A 24 -16.49 18.93 -0.69
CA GLY A 24 -16.44 19.81 -1.87
C GLY A 24 -15.47 19.30 -2.94
N HIS A 25 -14.28 18.87 -2.54
CA HIS A 25 -13.31 18.26 -3.46
C HIS A 25 -13.84 16.96 -4.08
N GLY A 26 -14.48 16.09 -3.29
CA GLY A 26 -15.07 14.85 -3.77
C GLY A 26 -16.20 15.07 -4.77
N CYS A 27 -17.10 16.02 -4.51
CA CYS A 27 -18.15 16.43 -5.44
C CYS A 27 -17.55 16.98 -6.75
N ALA A 28 -16.50 17.82 -6.67
CA ALA A 28 -15.83 18.33 -7.86
C ALA A 28 -15.17 17.21 -8.70
N VAL A 29 -14.59 16.19 -8.05
CA VAL A 29 -14.06 15.00 -8.75
C VAL A 29 -15.18 14.24 -9.45
N ALA A 30 -16.29 14.01 -8.76
CA ALA A 30 -17.45 13.32 -9.31
C ALA A 30 -18.03 14.04 -10.55
N GLU A 31 -18.18 15.36 -10.46
CA GLU A 31 -18.61 16.21 -11.57
C GLU A 31 -17.61 16.19 -12.74
N THR A 32 -16.31 16.36 -12.44
CA THR A 32 -15.25 16.38 -13.46
C THR A 32 -15.23 15.12 -14.32
N TYR A 33 -15.49 13.96 -13.71
CA TYR A 33 -15.49 12.67 -14.41
C TYR A 33 -16.88 12.20 -14.84
N CYS A 34 -17.92 12.99 -14.61
CA CYS A 34 -19.31 12.65 -14.93
C CYS A 34 -19.70 11.27 -14.41
N VAL A 35 -19.44 11.01 -13.13
CA VAL A 35 -19.79 9.72 -12.51
C VAL A 35 -21.30 9.57 -12.35
N ALA A 36 -21.78 8.36 -12.03
CA ALA A 36 -23.22 8.11 -11.87
C ALA A 36 -23.79 8.87 -10.65
N SER A 37 -23.11 8.79 -9.50
CA SER A 37 -23.51 9.47 -8.29
C SER A 37 -22.33 9.76 -7.35
N VAL A 38 -22.52 10.65 -6.39
CA VAL A 38 -21.76 10.65 -5.13
C VAL A 38 -22.51 9.84 -4.07
N CYS A 39 -21.81 9.19 -3.15
CA CYS A 39 -22.41 8.54 -1.99
C CYS A 39 -21.84 9.16 -0.71
N VAL A 40 -22.61 10.03 -0.05
CA VAL A 40 -22.15 10.89 1.06
C VAL A 40 -22.75 10.49 2.40
N LYS A 41 -22.18 10.99 3.51
CA LYS A 41 -22.75 10.80 4.85
C LYS A 41 -24.13 11.48 4.94
N PRO A 42 -25.09 10.97 5.74
CA PRO A 42 -26.42 11.57 5.84
C PRO A 42 -26.42 13.06 6.21
N CYS A 43 -25.47 13.50 7.05
CA CYS A 43 -25.32 14.91 7.42
C CYS A 43 -24.86 15.82 6.28
N ASP A 44 -24.30 15.26 5.20
CA ASP A 44 -23.67 15.98 4.11
C ASP A 44 -24.59 16.10 2.88
N VAL A 45 -25.77 15.48 2.89
CA VAL A 45 -26.67 15.37 1.73
C VAL A 45 -27.06 16.73 1.18
N ALA A 46 -27.56 17.63 2.03
CA ALA A 46 -27.97 18.97 1.61
C ALA A 46 -26.80 19.74 0.97
N ARG A 47 -25.60 19.59 1.53
CA ARG A 47 -24.40 20.27 1.05
C ARG A 47 -23.88 19.68 -0.26
N ALA A 48 -23.94 18.36 -0.42
CA ALA A 48 -23.62 17.69 -1.67
C ALA A 48 -24.60 18.09 -2.79
N ALA A 49 -25.89 18.20 -2.48
CA ALA A 49 -26.90 18.70 -3.40
C ALA A 49 -26.65 20.15 -3.81
N GLU A 50 -26.19 21.01 -2.89
CA GLU A 50 -25.75 22.38 -3.23
C GLU A 50 -24.54 22.37 -4.18
N PHE A 51 -23.53 21.54 -3.90
CA PHE A 51 -22.33 21.47 -4.75
C PHE A 51 -22.61 20.93 -6.15
N LEU A 52 -23.59 20.04 -6.30
CA LEU A 52 -23.91 19.36 -7.55
C LEU A 52 -25.20 19.89 -8.22
N ALA A 53 -25.72 21.04 -7.80
CA ALA A 53 -27.01 21.57 -8.26
C ALA A 53 -27.09 21.78 -9.79
N GLU A 54 -25.95 22.05 -10.43
CA GLU A 54 -25.82 22.29 -11.88
C GLU A 54 -25.18 21.09 -12.61
N SER A 55 -25.08 19.93 -11.95
CA SER A 55 -24.45 18.72 -12.45
C SER A 55 -25.47 17.61 -12.71
N ASP A 56 -25.17 16.71 -13.64
CA ASP A 56 -25.95 15.49 -13.88
C ASP A 56 -25.61 14.35 -12.87
N VAL A 57 -24.65 14.57 -11.98
CA VAL A 57 -24.23 13.58 -10.97
C VAL A 57 -25.30 13.47 -9.88
N ALA A 58 -25.85 12.27 -9.69
CA ALA A 58 -26.85 12.03 -8.65
C ALA A 58 -26.27 12.15 -7.23
N VAL A 59 -27.09 12.56 -6.28
CA VAL A 59 -26.72 12.60 -4.86
C VAL A 59 -27.27 11.37 -4.16
N GLY A 60 -26.37 10.44 -3.83
CA GLY A 60 -26.65 9.26 -3.04
C GLY A 60 -26.25 9.45 -1.57
N THR A 61 -26.94 8.76 -0.67
CA THR A 61 -26.50 8.62 0.73
C THR A 61 -26.79 7.22 1.26
N VAL A 62 -26.46 6.98 2.52
CA VAL A 62 -26.61 5.70 3.19
C VAL A 62 -27.72 5.73 4.24
N VAL A 63 -28.34 4.58 4.52
CA VAL A 63 -29.41 4.46 5.53
C VAL A 63 -29.12 3.29 6.49
N GLY A 64 -29.18 3.57 7.79
CA GLY A 64 -28.87 2.61 8.85
C GLY A 64 -27.40 2.18 8.91
N PHE A 65 -26.50 2.97 8.34
CA PHE A 65 -25.12 2.60 8.00
C PHE A 65 -24.10 2.81 9.14
N PRO A 66 -23.00 2.04 9.20
CA PRO A 66 -22.70 0.85 8.38
C PRO A 66 -23.32 -0.43 8.93
N HIS A 67 -23.75 -0.47 10.20
CA HIS A 67 -24.07 -1.72 10.87
C HIS A 67 -25.45 -2.32 10.53
N GLY A 68 -26.37 -1.53 9.98
CA GLY A 68 -27.76 -1.96 9.70
C GLY A 68 -28.63 -2.22 10.92
N ALA A 69 -28.08 -2.03 12.14
CA ALA A 69 -28.72 -2.38 13.42
C ALA A 69 -29.69 -1.30 13.97
N HIS A 70 -29.96 -0.25 13.21
CA HIS A 70 -30.97 0.75 13.55
C HIS A 70 -32.38 0.14 13.47
N THR A 71 -33.32 0.72 14.22
CA THR A 71 -34.75 0.34 14.12
C THR A 71 -35.32 0.74 12.77
N THR A 72 -36.36 0.05 12.30
CA THR A 72 -37.04 0.35 11.03
C THR A 72 -37.54 1.80 11.00
N ASP A 73 -38.14 2.29 12.09
CA ASP A 73 -38.61 3.68 12.18
C ASP A 73 -37.47 4.70 12.01
N THR A 74 -36.29 4.41 12.56
CA THR A 74 -35.10 5.24 12.37
C THR A 74 -34.64 5.25 10.92
N LYS A 75 -34.60 4.08 10.27
CA LYS A 75 -34.21 3.98 8.84
C LYS A 75 -35.21 4.70 7.93
N VAL A 76 -36.51 4.56 8.21
CA VAL A 76 -37.59 5.28 7.50
C VAL A 76 -37.47 6.79 7.67
N PHE A 77 -37.19 7.25 8.89
CA PHE A 77 -36.97 8.68 9.14
C PHE A 77 -35.74 9.20 8.40
N GLU A 78 -34.62 8.50 8.50
CA GLU A 78 -33.36 8.86 7.84
C GLU A 78 -33.51 8.91 6.31
N ALA A 79 -34.14 7.88 5.71
CA ALA A 79 -34.45 7.82 4.29
C ALA A 79 -35.28 9.02 3.82
N ARG A 80 -36.38 9.32 4.54
CA ARG A 80 -37.25 10.46 4.19
C ARG A 80 -36.51 11.79 4.32
N GLN A 81 -35.74 11.98 5.38
CA GLN A 81 -34.95 13.20 5.58
C GLN A 81 -33.89 13.38 4.50
N ALA A 82 -33.16 12.33 4.15
CA ALA A 82 -32.19 12.37 3.07
C ALA A 82 -32.82 12.79 1.74
N CYS A 83 -33.97 12.22 1.37
CA CYS A 83 -34.67 12.62 0.15
C CYS A 83 -35.14 14.07 0.19
N VAL A 84 -35.65 14.56 1.33
CA VAL A 84 -36.01 15.98 1.51
C VAL A 84 -34.80 16.90 1.34
N GLN A 85 -33.61 16.44 1.74
CA GLN A 85 -32.35 17.18 1.61
C GLN A 85 -31.74 17.09 0.21
N GLY A 86 -32.33 16.33 -0.72
CA GLY A 86 -31.91 16.26 -2.12
C GLY A 86 -31.27 14.94 -2.54
N ALA A 87 -31.25 13.90 -1.69
CA ALA A 87 -30.79 12.58 -2.11
C ALA A 87 -31.77 11.95 -3.11
N THR A 88 -31.25 11.49 -4.24
CA THR A 88 -31.98 10.75 -5.29
C THR A 88 -31.63 9.27 -5.32
N GLU A 89 -30.66 8.83 -4.51
CA GLU A 89 -30.36 7.42 -4.31
C GLU A 89 -30.09 7.11 -2.82
N LEU A 90 -30.58 5.97 -2.32
CA LEU A 90 -30.43 5.54 -0.92
C LEU A 90 -29.79 4.15 -0.86
N ASP A 91 -28.65 4.03 -0.16
CA ASP A 91 -27.94 2.78 0.09
C ASP A 91 -28.23 2.30 1.54
N MET A 92 -29.27 1.50 1.72
CA MET A 92 -29.65 0.99 3.05
C MET A 92 -28.88 -0.28 3.43
N VAL A 93 -28.58 -0.49 4.71
CA VAL A 93 -27.98 -1.75 5.20
C VAL A 93 -29.04 -2.65 5.82
N VAL A 94 -29.08 -3.93 5.45
CA VAL A 94 -29.95 -4.92 6.10
C VAL A 94 -29.60 -5.07 7.58
N ASN A 95 -30.57 -5.47 8.41
CA ASN A 95 -30.23 -5.85 9.78
C ASN A 95 -29.55 -7.23 9.78
N VAL A 96 -28.21 -7.24 9.74
CA VAL A 96 -27.38 -8.45 9.63
C VAL A 96 -27.68 -9.47 10.73
N GLY A 97 -27.87 -9.03 11.98
CA GLY A 97 -28.22 -9.91 13.08
C GLY A 97 -29.56 -10.63 12.88
N ARG A 98 -30.54 -9.96 12.26
CA ARG A 98 -31.85 -10.55 11.92
C ARG A 98 -31.75 -11.52 10.73
N VAL A 99 -30.87 -11.24 9.77
CA VAL A 99 -30.56 -12.16 8.66
C VAL A 99 -29.92 -13.44 9.19
N LEU A 100 -28.89 -13.34 10.02
CA LEU A 100 -28.21 -14.49 10.62
C LEU A 100 -29.15 -15.29 11.53
N GLY A 101 -30.03 -14.60 12.25
CA GLY A 101 -31.10 -15.20 13.06
C GLY A 101 -32.30 -15.71 12.24
N GLN A 102 -32.29 -15.56 10.91
CA GLN A 102 -33.36 -15.97 10.00
C GLN A 102 -34.74 -15.40 10.32
N ASP A 103 -34.79 -14.21 10.92
CA ASP A 103 -36.00 -13.44 11.17
C ASP A 103 -36.44 -12.73 9.89
N TRP A 104 -36.80 -13.53 8.89
CA TRP A 104 -37.10 -13.07 7.53
C TRP A 104 -38.31 -12.14 7.47
N ALA A 105 -39.26 -12.31 8.40
CA ALA A 105 -40.41 -11.41 8.52
C ALA A 105 -39.96 -10.00 8.90
N TYR A 106 -39.05 -9.87 9.88
CA TYR A 106 -38.45 -8.58 10.24
C TYR A 106 -37.64 -8.01 9.07
N VAL A 107 -36.76 -8.81 8.48
CA VAL A 107 -35.87 -8.36 7.38
C VAL A 107 -36.70 -7.84 6.19
N GLN A 108 -37.75 -8.58 5.80
CA GLN A 108 -38.64 -8.17 4.72
C GLN A 108 -39.37 -6.86 5.06
N ALA A 109 -39.92 -6.73 6.28
CA ALA A 109 -40.61 -5.51 6.70
C ALA A 109 -39.67 -4.29 6.77
N ASP A 110 -38.43 -4.49 7.23
CA ASP A 110 -37.41 -3.45 7.34
C ASP A 110 -36.99 -2.91 5.96
N ILE A 111 -36.75 -3.82 4.99
CA ILE A 111 -36.43 -3.44 3.61
C ILE A 111 -37.64 -2.76 2.96
N GLN A 112 -38.83 -3.36 3.10
CA GLN A 112 -40.05 -2.84 2.50
C GLN A 112 -40.33 -1.40 2.92
N ALA A 113 -40.23 -1.09 4.22
CA ALA A 113 -40.52 0.24 4.73
C ALA A 113 -39.59 1.33 4.15
N VAL A 114 -38.31 1.03 3.92
CA VAL A 114 -37.37 1.97 3.29
C VAL A 114 -37.60 2.07 1.79
N THR A 115 -37.86 0.95 1.11
CA THR A 115 -38.19 0.92 -0.32
C THR A 115 -39.43 1.75 -0.65
N GLU A 116 -40.50 1.62 0.14
CA GLU A 116 -41.73 2.39 -0.04
C GLU A 116 -41.47 3.91 0.05
N VAL A 117 -40.67 4.35 1.04
CA VAL A 117 -40.28 5.76 1.17
C VAL A 117 -39.43 6.22 -0.01
N ALA A 118 -38.44 5.42 -0.42
CA ALA A 118 -37.56 5.77 -1.53
C ALA A 118 -38.37 5.98 -2.81
N HIS A 119 -39.24 5.03 -3.15
CA HIS A 119 -40.08 5.10 -4.35
C HIS A 119 -41.14 6.20 -4.28
N GLU A 120 -41.76 6.45 -3.12
CA GLU A 120 -42.65 7.61 -2.89
C GLU A 120 -41.92 8.93 -3.22
N MET A 121 -40.66 9.03 -2.82
CA MET A 121 -39.79 10.20 -3.03
C MET A 121 -39.06 10.19 -4.38
N LYS A 122 -39.30 9.18 -5.23
CA LYS A 122 -38.64 8.97 -6.53
C LYS A 122 -37.11 8.83 -6.44
N ALA A 123 -36.62 8.29 -5.33
CA ALA A 123 -35.22 7.90 -5.15
C ALA A 123 -35.04 6.40 -5.45
N LEU A 124 -33.86 6.04 -5.98
CA LEU A 124 -33.48 4.64 -6.15
C LEU A 124 -33.08 4.05 -4.79
N VAL A 125 -33.46 2.80 -4.50
CA VAL A 125 -33.01 2.09 -3.29
C VAL A 125 -32.02 0.98 -3.62
N LYS A 126 -30.90 0.96 -2.89
CA LYS A 126 -29.87 -0.07 -2.95
C LYS A 126 -29.75 -0.75 -1.60
N VAL A 127 -29.91 -2.07 -1.54
CA VAL A 127 -29.88 -2.84 -0.29
C VAL A 127 -28.52 -3.50 -0.13
N ILE A 128 -27.75 -3.04 0.85
CA ILE A 128 -26.45 -3.59 1.25
C ILE A 128 -26.65 -4.81 2.13
N PHE A 129 -26.14 -5.95 1.68
CA PHE A 129 -26.20 -7.21 2.43
C PHE A 129 -25.12 -7.30 3.51
N GLU A 130 -23.97 -6.69 3.24
CA GLU A 130 -22.72 -6.86 4.00
C GLU A 130 -22.25 -8.32 3.96
N ASN A 131 -21.86 -8.74 2.77
CA ASN A 131 -21.55 -10.13 2.44
C ASN A 131 -20.48 -10.77 3.35
N ASP A 132 -19.48 -10.02 3.79
CA ASP A 132 -18.43 -10.50 4.70
C ASP A 132 -19.01 -11.06 6.02
N PHE A 133 -20.17 -10.57 6.47
CA PHE A 133 -20.87 -11.09 7.65
C PHE A 133 -21.80 -12.28 7.37
N LEU A 134 -21.97 -12.69 6.12
CA LEU A 134 -22.91 -13.72 5.69
C LEU A 134 -22.13 -14.97 5.23
N PRO A 135 -21.80 -15.91 6.14
CA PRO A 135 -20.90 -17.03 5.85
C PRO A 135 -21.49 -18.10 4.93
N HIS A 136 -22.80 -18.08 4.69
CA HIS A 136 -23.49 -19.07 3.87
C HIS A 136 -24.30 -18.38 2.77
N ASP A 137 -24.16 -18.89 1.54
CA ASP A 137 -24.81 -18.35 0.34
C ASP A 137 -26.33 -18.27 0.44
N VAL A 138 -26.95 -19.19 1.21
CA VAL A 138 -28.39 -19.20 1.47
C VAL A 138 -28.92 -17.85 1.97
N TYR A 139 -28.13 -17.10 2.74
CA TYR A 139 -28.53 -15.78 3.23
C TYR A 139 -28.58 -14.76 2.09
N LYS A 140 -27.56 -14.74 1.23
CA LYS A 140 -27.46 -13.82 0.08
C LYS A 140 -28.55 -14.12 -0.95
N ILE A 141 -28.79 -15.40 -1.23
CA ILE A 141 -29.89 -15.87 -2.09
C ILE A 141 -31.23 -15.38 -1.53
N ARG A 142 -31.50 -15.64 -0.25
CA ARG A 142 -32.77 -15.27 0.38
C ARG A 142 -33.00 -13.76 0.40
N LEU A 143 -31.95 -12.97 0.61
CA LEU A 143 -32.02 -11.52 0.51
C LEU A 143 -32.34 -11.05 -0.91
N CYS A 144 -31.71 -11.63 -1.94
CA CYS A 144 -32.05 -11.35 -3.34
C CYS A 144 -33.54 -11.65 -3.63
N GLU A 145 -34.07 -12.77 -3.17
CA GLU A 145 -35.48 -13.13 -3.33
C GLU A 145 -36.41 -12.08 -2.70
N ILE A 146 -36.12 -11.67 -1.45
CA ILE A 146 -36.89 -10.65 -0.73
C ILE A 146 -36.81 -9.32 -1.48
N CYS A 147 -35.61 -8.84 -1.80
CA CYS A 147 -35.40 -7.59 -2.52
C CYS A 147 -36.14 -7.56 -3.86
N ARG A 148 -36.11 -8.66 -4.61
CA ARG A 148 -36.86 -8.80 -5.87
C ARG A 148 -38.37 -8.72 -5.66
N SER A 149 -38.90 -9.39 -4.63
CA SER A 149 -40.34 -9.36 -4.34
C SER A 149 -40.84 -7.98 -3.92
N LEU A 150 -39.94 -7.14 -3.38
CA LEU A 150 -40.23 -5.78 -2.93
C LEU A 150 -39.94 -4.72 -4.01
N GLY A 151 -39.44 -5.11 -5.18
CA GLY A 151 -39.10 -4.18 -6.25
C GLY A 151 -37.88 -3.29 -5.96
N VAL A 152 -36.93 -3.76 -5.16
CA VAL A 152 -35.67 -3.03 -4.90
C VAL A 152 -34.89 -2.79 -6.19
N ASP A 153 -34.33 -1.59 -6.37
CA ASP A 153 -33.63 -1.22 -7.61
C ASP A 153 -32.25 -1.88 -7.74
N PHE A 154 -31.52 -1.96 -6.62
CA PHE A 154 -30.20 -2.60 -6.54
C PHE A 154 -30.02 -3.45 -5.28
N VAL A 155 -29.32 -4.57 -5.43
CA VAL A 155 -28.63 -5.22 -4.30
C VAL A 155 -27.16 -4.85 -4.32
N LYS A 156 -26.57 -4.67 -3.15
CA LYS A 156 -25.20 -4.20 -2.97
C LYS A 156 -24.43 -5.14 -2.06
N THR A 157 -23.19 -5.45 -2.43
CA THR A 157 -22.34 -6.41 -1.71
C THR A 157 -22.03 -5.93 -0.29
N SER A 158 -21.33 -4.81 -0.16
CA SER A 158 -20.63 -4.47 1.09
C SER A 158 -20.67 -2.98 1.43
N THR A 159 -20.48 -2.64 2.70
CA THR A 159 -20.46 -1.25 3.17
C THR A 159 -19.09 -0.58 2.98
N GLY A 160 -18.00 -1.35 2.96
CA GLY A 160 -16.64 -0.83 3.11
C GLY A 160 -16.13 -0.80 4.56
N PHE A 161 -16.96 -1.18 5.54
CA PHE A 161 -16.67 -1.12 6.98
C PHE A 161 -16.99 -2.43 7.71
N GLY A 162 -17.34 -3.49 6.98
CA GLY A 162 -17.74 -4.81 7.50
C GLY A 162 -16.57 -5.68 7.97
N PHE A 163 -15.76 -5.21 8.92
CA PHE A 163 -14.57 -5.94 9.35
C PHE A 163 -14.91 -7.20 10.17
N VAL A 164 -14.44 -8.36 9.71
CA VAL A 164 -14.62 -9.68 10.35
C VAL A 164 -13.37 -10.08 11.11
N LYS A 165 -13.54 -10.52 12.36
CA LYS A 165 -12.44 -11.06 13.17
C LYS A 165 -12.04 -12.45 12.65
N GLN A 166 -10.80 -12.57 12.21
CA GLN A 166 -10.21 -13.81 11.70
C GLN A 166 -9.76 -14.73 12.84
N PRO A 167 -9.56 -16.04 12.59
CA PRO A 167 -9.08 -17.00 13.60
C PRO A 167 -7.79 -16.55 14.31
N GLY A 168 -6.90 -15.85 13.59
CA GLY A 168 -5.67 -15.25 14.12
C GLY A 168 -5.87 -13.98 14.96
N GLY A 169 -7.11 -13.58 15.26
CA GLY A 169 -7.45 -12.45 16.13
C GLY A 169 -7.41 -11.06 15.47
N HIS A 170 -6.87 -10.94 14.27
CA HIS A 170 -6.92 -9.72 13.46
C HIS A 170 -8.28 -9.54 12.79
N TYR A 171 -8.57 -8.33 12.33
CA TYR A 171 -9.79 -8.04 11.58
C TYR A 171 -9.45 -7.85 10.10
N ALA A 172 -10.21 -8.50 9.22
CA ALA A 172 -10.05 -8.38 7.77
C ALA A 172 -11.39 -7.98 7.12
N TYR A 173 -11.31 -7.54 5.87
CA TYR A 173 -12.44 -7.11 5.05
C TYR A 173 -12.16 -7.54 3.61
N GLU A 174 -13.07 -8.30 3.01
CA GLU A 174 -12.94 -8.81 1.64
C GLU A 174 -13.70 -7.91 0.66
N GLY A 175 -14.94 -7.51 0.99
CA GLY A 175 -15.74 -6.65 0.14
C GLY A 175 -16.42 -7.40 -1.01
N ALA A 176 -16.35 -6.87 -2.23
CA ALA A 176 -16.99 -7.51 -3.38
C ALA A 176 -16.11 -8.63 -3.95
N THR A 177 -16.49 -9.88 -3.72
CA THR A 177 -15.85 -11.06 -4.33
C THR A 177 -16.57 -11.47 -5.61
N GLU A 178 -15.86 -12.11 -6.55
CA GLU A 178 -16.47 -12.56 -7.81
C GLU A 178 -17.56 -13.64 -7.59
N SER A 179 -17.35 -14.54 -6.62
CA SER A 179 -18.33 -15.57 -6.25
C SER A 179 -19.65 -14.94 -5.82
N ASP A 180 -19.58 -13.93 -4.95
CA ASP A 180 -20.76 -13.21 -4.47
C ASP A 180 -21.46 -12.44 -5.59
N ILE A 181 -20.69 -11.80 -6.47
CA ILE A 181 -21.24 -11.06 -7.60
C ILE A 181 -22.00 -12.01 -8.53
N ARG A 182 -21.42 -13.17 -8.87
CA ARG A 182 -22.09 -14.18 -9.71
C ARG A 182 -23.35 -14.69 -9.03
N LEU A 183 -23.27 -15.05 -7.75
CA LEU A 183 -24.42 -15.50 -6.96
C LEU A 183 -25.54 -14.46 -6.94
N MET A 184 -25.22 -13.18 -6.70
CA MET A 184 -26.20 -12.11 -6.68
C MET A 184 -26.80 -11.88 -8.07
N LEU A 185 -26.00 -11.84 -9.13
CA LEU A 185 -26.46 -11.67 -10.52
C LEU A 185 -27.44 -12.78 -10.94
N GLU A 186 -27.15 -14.04 -10.60
CA GLU A 186 -28.02 -15.18 -10.88
C GLU A 186 -29.38 -15.09 -10.19
N ASN A 187 -29.45 -14.38 -9.05
CA ASN A 187 -30.66 -14.29 -8.22
C ASN A 187 -31.42 -12.95 -8.33
N CYS A 188 -30.88 -11.93 -9.03
CA CYS A 188 -31.53 -10.63 -9.16
C CYS A 188 -32.74 -10.63 -10.12
N GLY A 189 -32.72 -11.48 -11.15
CA GLY A 189 -33.69 -11.38 -12.24
C GLY A 189 -33.51 -10.12 -13.10
N PRO A 190 -34.45 -9.82 -14.01
CA PRO A 190 -34.25 -8.76 -15.01
C PRO A 190 -34.49 -7.33 -14.49
N ASP A 191 -35.29 -7.17 -13.43
CA ASP A 191 -35.77 -5.87 -12.97
C ASP A 191 -34.94 -5.26 -11.83
N MET A 192 -34.05 -6.06 -11.23
CA MET A 192 -33.15 -5.65 -10.14
C MET A 192 -31.70 -5.76 -10.59
N ARG A 193 -30.86 -4.81 -10.16
CA ARG A 193 -29.46 -4.72 -10.60
C ARG A 193 -28.48 -5.00 -9.45
N VAL A 194 -27.24 -5.35 -9.79
CA VAL A 194 -26.17 -5.53 -8.79
C VAL A 194 -25.27 -4.31 -8.76
N LYS A 195 -24.96 -3.83 -7.55
CA LYS A 195 -23.92 -2.86 -7.26
C LYS A 195 -22.77 -3.53 -6.51
N ALA A 196 -21.59 -3.57 -7.11
CA ALA A 196 -20.37 -4.06 -6.45
C ALA A 196 -19.74 -2.93 -5.63
N ALA A 197 -19.43 -3.16 -4.37
CA ALA A 197 -18.74 -2.19 -3.52
C ALA A 197 -17.81 -2.89 -2.52
N GLY A 198 -16.68 -2.24 -2.22
CA GLY A 198 -15.65 -2.79 -1.34
C GLY A 198 -14.46 -3.34 -2.11
N GLY A 199 -13.28 -2.76 -1.90
CA GLY A 199 -12.01 -3.27 -2.45
C GLY A 199 -11.70 -2.87 -3.91
N ILE A 200 -12.64 -2.25 -4.64
CA ILE A 200 -12.46 -1.90 -6.07
C ILE A 200 -11.64 -0.61 -6.19
N ARG A 201 -10.40 -0.72 -6.72
CA ARG A 201 -9.42 0.40 -6.72
C ARG A 201 -8.81 0.73 -8.08
N ASP A 202 -8.95 -0.15 -9.08
CA ASP A 202 -8.33 -0.02 -10.39
C ASP A 202 -9.31 -0.29 -11.54
N TYR A 203 -8.92 0.12 -12.75
CA TYR A 203 -9.71 -0.01 -13.96
C TYR A 203 -9.95 -1.46 -14.37
N ALA A 204 -8.97 -2.35 -14.19
CA ALA A 204 -9.11 -3.75 -14.58
C ALA A 204 -10.22 -4.45 -13.79
N ALA A 205 -10.25 -4.25 -12.47
CA ALA A 205 -11.31 -4.77 -11.60
C ALA A 205 -12.68 -4.17 -11.95
N ALA A 206 -12.74 -2.85 -12.19
CA ALA A 206 -14.00 -2.19 -12.56
C ALA A 206 -14.53 -2.67 -13.93
N LEU A 207 -13.62 -2.82 -14.90
CA LEU A 207 -13.92 -3.33 -16.23
C LEU A 207 -14.44 -4.77 -16.17
N HIS A 208 -13.75 -5.63 -15.42
CA HIS A 208 -14.15 -7.03 -15.22
C HIS A 208 -15.55 -7.14 -14.61
N LEU A 209 -15.84 -6.37 -13.55
CA LEU A 209 -17.16 -6.38 -12.92
C LEU A 209 -18.27 -5.89 -13.87
N ARG A 210 -18.00 -4.84 -14.66
CA ARG A 210 -18.93 -4.38 -15.70
C ARG A 210 -19.20 -5.49 -16.71
N ASP A 211 -18.16 -6.17 -17.16
CA ASP A 211 -18.26 -7.23 -18.18
C ASP A 211 -18.95 -8.49 -17.62
N LEU A 212 -18.89 -8.73 -16.30
CA LEU A 212 -19.72 -9.74 -15.61
C LEU A 212 -21.21 -9.37 -15.55
N GLY A 213 -21.58 -8.10 -15.78
CA GLY A 213 -22.97 -7.62 -15.73
C GLY A 213 -23.30 -6.76 -14.51
N VAL A 214 -22.31 -6.35 -13.71
CA VAL A 214 -22.51 -5.39 -12.62
C VAL A 214 -22.90 -4.03 -13.21
N ALA A 215 -24.00 -3.47 -12.71
CA ALA A 215 -24.56 -2.22 -13.25
C ALA A 215 -24.04 -0.96 -12.57
N ARG A 216 -23.49 -1.07 -11.34
CA ARG A 216 -22.94 0.06 -10.58
C ARG A 216 -21.76 -0.37 -9.70
N ILE A 217 -20.79 0.52 -9.51
CA ILE A 217 -19.57 0.27 -8.74
C ILE A 217 -19.42 1.35 -7.67
N GLY A 218 -19.34 0.97 -6.39
CA GLY A 218 -18.96 1.88 -5.32
C GLY A 218 -17.45 1.94 -5.16
N ALA A 219 -16.83 3.10 -5.41
CA ALA A 219 -15.39 3.28 -5.29
C ALA A 219 -15.01 4.67 -4.75
N THR A 220 -13.89 4.74 -4.03
CA THR A 220 -13.25 6.01 -3.64
C THR A 220 -12.15 6.42 -4.64
N ALA A 221 -11.58 5.45 -5.36
CA ALA A 221 -10.47 5.64 -6.30
C ALA A 221 -10.90 6.07 -7.72
N THR A 222 -11.99 6.83 -7.85
CA THR A 222 -12.55 7.25 -9.15
C THR A 222 -11.52 7.86 -10.09
N ALA A 223 -10.73 8.83 -9.61
CA ALA A 223 -9.74 9.51 -10.43
C ALA A 223 -8.68 8.53 -10.99
N THR A 224 -8.26 7.55 -10.20
CA THR A 224 -7.32 6.51 -10.62
C THR A 224 -7.94 5.62 -11.69
N ILE A 225 -9.15 5.08 -11.43
CA ILE A 225 -9.87 4.19 -12.35
C ILE A 225 -10.10 4.87 -13.70
N VAL A 226 -10.52 6.13 -13.71
CA VAL A 226 -10.80 6.87 -14.96
C VAL A 226 -9.50 7.25 -15.69
N ALA A 227 -8.43 7.60 -14.96
CA ALA A 227 -7.14 7.87 -15.58
C ALA A 227 -6.56 6.63 -16.29
N GLU A 228 -6.72 5.45 -15.70
CA GLU A 228 -6.31 4.17 -16.29
C GLU A 228 -7.15 3.83 -17.53
N GLU A 229 -8.47 4.05 -17.51
CA GLU A 229 -9.33 3.91 -18.69
C GLU A 229 -8.84 4.81 -19.84
N GLN A 230 -8.59 6.09 -19.55
CA GLN A 230 -8.13 7.05 -20.56
C GLN A 230 -6.77 6.67 -21.15
N ALA A 231 -5.87 6.11 -20.34
CA ALA A 231 -4.60 5.58 -20.83
C ALA A 231 -4.82 4.41 -21.78
N ALA A 232 -5.65 3.43 -21.39
CA ALA A 232 -5.98 2.28 -22.22
C ALA A 232 -6.61 2.68 -23.58
N LEU A 233 -7.53 3.66 -23.58
CA LEU A 233 -8.15 4.17 -24.80
C LEU A 233 -7.16 4.91 -25.73
N ARG A 234 -6.18 5.63 -25.16
CA ARG A 234 -5.13 6.30 -25.94
C ARG A 234 -4.24 5.28 -26.66
N ASP A 235 -3.87 4.20 -25.98
CA ASP A 235 -3.05 3.14 -26.56
C ASP A 235 -3.76 2.47 -27.75
N ILE A 236 -5.07 2.21 -27.63
CA ILE A 236 -5.91 1.70 -28.73
C ILE A 236 -5.97 2.69 -29.90
N SER A 237 -6.13 3.99 -29.63
CA SER A 237 -6.23 5.03 -30.67
C SER A 237 -4.91 5.31 -31.42
N SER A 238 -3.77 5.05 -30.77
CA SER A 238 -2.44 5.30 -31.34
C SER A 238 -1.93 4.17 -32.26
N GLY A 239 -2.74 3.11 -32.45
CA GLY A 239 -2.39 1.98 -33.33
C GLY A 239 -1.22 1.12 -32.80
N THR A 240 -0.84 1.30 -31.53
CA THR A 240 0.32 0.62 -30.92
C THR A 240 -0.03 -0.75 -30.34
N CYS A 241 -1.25 -1.27 -30.54
CA CYS A 241 -1.62 -2.55 -29.93
C CYS A 241 -2.40 -3.49 -30.85
N ASN A 242 -1.79 -4.65 -31.10
CA ASN A 242 -2.45 -5.91 -31.49
C ASN A 242 -3.12 -6.54 -30.24
N ALA A 243 -3.84 -5.73 -29.45
CA ALA A 243 -4.37 -6.12 -28.14
C ALA A 243 -5.46 -7.19 -28.21
N PHE A 244 -6.12 -7.30 -29.37
CA PHE A 244 -7.27 -8.19 -29.53
C PHE A 244 -6.86 -9.67 -29.63
N ASP A 245 -5.69 -9.97 -30.19
CA ASP A 245 -5.17 -11.34 -30.31
C ASP A 245 -4.57 -11.85 -28.98
N GLN A 246 -4.02 -10.96 -28.16
CA GLN A 246 -3.42 -11.32 -26.87
C GLN A 246 -4.47 -11.60 -25.79
N PHE A 247 -5.62 -10.93 -25.84
CA PHE A 247 -6.75 -11.19 -24.92
C PHE A 247 -7.52 -12.47 -25.28
N GLN A 248 -7.66 -12.82 -26.56
CA GLN A 248 -8.34 -14.07 -26.96
C GLN A 248 -7.50 -15.34 -26.75
N ALA A 249 -6.17 -15.22 -26.72
CA ALA A 249 -5.27 -16.34 -26.42
C ALA A 249 -5.36 -16.81 -24.96
N ILE A 250 -5.66 -15.90 -24.03
CA ILE A 250 -5.84 -16.23 -22.60
C ILE A 250 -7.21 -16.90 -22.35
N ALA A 251 -8.21 -16.59 -23.17
CA ALA A 251 -9.56 -17.14 -23.04
C ALA A 251 -9.75 -18.54 -23.69
N ARG A 252 -8.79 -19.01 -24.50
CA ARG A 252 -8.84 -20.33 -25.16
C ARG A 252 -7.68 -21.21 -24.68
N GLY A 253 -7.80 -21.72 -23.46
CA GLY A 253 -6.93 -22.80 -22.99
C GLY A 253 -7.07 -24.02 -23.91
N SER A 254 -5.94 -24.54 -24.38
CA SER A 254 -5.86 -25.91 -24.91
C SER A 254 -4.63 -26.61 -24.30
N PRO A 255 -4.73 -27.90 -23.94
CA PRO A 255 -3.75 -28.56 -23.08
C PRO A 255 -2.74 -29.34 -23.91
N GLU A 256 -1.44 -29.13 -23.72
CA GLU A 256 -0.42 -30.12 -24.11
C GLU A 256 0.67 -30.25 -23.04
N GLN A 257 0.58 -31.42 -22.39
CA GLN A 257 1.62 -32.35 -21.94
C GLN A 257 3.08 -31.91 -21.94
N GLY A 258 3.69 -32.02 -20.75
CA GLY A 258 5.12 -32.12 -20.55
C GLY A 258 5.42 -32.79 -19.22
N THR A 259 5.47 -34.12 -19.24
CA THR A 259 5.93 -34.97 -18.13
C THR A 259 7.39 -34.66 -17.79
N HIS A 260 7.70 -34.44 -16.51
CA HIS A 260 8.91 -34.98 -15.89
C HIS A 260 8.82 -35.01 -14.37
N ASP A 261 8.99 -36.23 -13.84
CA ASP A 261 9.14 -36.58 -12.43
C ASP A 261 10.21 -35.77 -11.70
N MET A 262 9.83 -35.29 -10.51
CA MET A 262 10.66 -35.40 -9.30
C MET A 262 9.74 -35.69 -8.10
N ALA A 263 9.50 -36.98 -7.85
CA ALA A 263 9.40 -37.53 -6.51
C ALA A 263 10.65 -37.10 -5.72
N THR A 264 10.67 -36.77 -4.44
CA THR A 264 9.81 -37.04 -3.28
C THR A 264 10.50 -36.28 -2.16
N ASP A 265 9.80 -35.50 -1.34
CA ASP A 265 10.33 -35.19 -0.01
C ASP A 265 9.28 -35.43 1.09
N LEU A 266 9.79 -35.99 2.17
CA LEU A 266 9.08 -36.73 3.21
C LEU A 266 8.25 -35.81 4.13
N SER A 267 6.93 -35.79 3.96
CA SER A 267 5.98 -35.49 5.06
C SER A 267 4.58 -36.10 4.85
N THR A 268 4.21 -36.47 3.63
CA THR A 268 2.86 -36.95 3.28
C THR A 268 2.59 -38.41 3.63
N ALA A 269 3.63 -39.23 3.87
CA ALA A 269 3.46 -40.65 4.15
C ALA A 269 2.78 -40.92 5.51
N SER A 270 3.03 -40.08 6.53
CA SER A 270 2.38 -40.26 7.85
C SER A 270 0.94 -39.77 7.88
N GLU A 271 0.58 -38.82 7.02
CA GLU A 271 -0.79 -38.29 6.96
C GLU A 271 -1.70 -39.19 6.13
N LEU A 272 -1.19 -39.80 5.05
CA LEU A 272 -1.92 -40.82 4.29
C LEU A 272 -2.16 -42.10 5.10
N GLU A 273 -1.19 -42.55 5.93
CA GLU A 273 -1.39 -43.66 6.86
C GLU A 273 -2.45 -43.32 7.94
N LEU A 274 -2.53 -42.06 8.38
CA LEU A 274 -3.56 -41.61 9.34
C LEU A 274 -4.97 -41.62 8.75
N VAL A 275 -5.10 -41.32 7.46
CA VAL A 275 -6.37 -41.35 6.73
C VAL A 275 -6.85 -42.80 6.53
N ASP A 276 -5.96 -43.74 6.21
CA ASP A 276 -6.30 -45.16 6.09
C ASP A 276 -6.74 -45.78 7.45
N ASP A 277 -6.08 -45.43 8.56
CA ASP A 277 -6.46 -45.86 9.92
C ASP A 277 -7.83 -45.29 10.37
N LEU A 278 -8.19 -44.07 9.93
CA LEU A 278 -9.48 -43.44 10.23
C LEU A 278 -10.64 -44.04 9.41
N VAL A 279 -10.34 -44.56 8.22
CA VAL A 279 -11.30 -45.26 7.36
C VAL A 279 -11.61 -46.67 7.90
N GLU A 280 -10.61 -47.40 8.41
CA GLU A 280 -10.84 -48.73 9.02
C GLU A 280 -11.63 -48.69 10.34
N THR A 281 -11.62 -47.57 11.06
CA THR A 281 -12.34 -47.41 12.34
C THR A 281 -13.81 -46.97 12.20
N GLY A 282 -14.32 -46.83 10.97
CA GLY A 282 -15.75 -46.63 10.69
C GLY A 282 -16.26 -45.21 10.95
N ASN A 283 -15.38 -44.20 10.95
CA ASN A 283 -15.74 -42.81 11.20
C ASN A 283 -15.75 -41.99 9.89
N GLU A 284 -16.65 -42.33 8.97
CA GLU A 284 -16.78 -41.75 7.62
C GLU A 284 -17.02 -40.22 7.59
N ALA A 285 -17.39 -39.60 8.72
CA ALA A 285 -17.67 -38.17 8.82
C ALA A 285 -16.42 -37.26 8.93
N VAL A 286 -15.24 -37.81 9.21
CA VAL A 286 -14.00 -37.04 9.45
C VAL A 286 -13.15 -36.90 8.18
N VAL A 287 -13.30 -37.85 7.25
CA VAL A 287 -12.53 -37.93 5.99
C VAL A 287 -12.72 -36.68 5.11
N PRO A 288 -13.94 -36.13 4.89
CA PRO A 288 -14.12 -34.97 4.00
C PRO A 288 -13.48 -33.68 4.55
N VAL A 289 -13.49 -33.50 5.87
CA VAL A 289 -12.97 -32.30 6.54
C VAL A 289 -11.44 -32.24 6.47
N TYR A 290 -10.77 -33.38 6.59
CA TYR A 290 -9.32 -33.47 6.39
C TYR A 290 -8.96 -33.31 4.91
N GLN A 291 -9.76 -33.84 4.00
CA GLN A 291 -9.55 -33.70 2.56
C GLN A 291 -9.70 -32.24 2.10
N GLU A 292 -10.72 -31.52 2.58
CA GLU A 292 -10.92 -30.09 2.29
C GLU A 292 -9.80 -29.20 2.87
N ALA A 293 -9.27 -29.53 4.06
CA ALA A 293 -8.15 -28.81 4.66
C ALA A 293 -6.86 -28.99 3.84
N VAL A 294 -6.59 -30.22 3.38
CA VAL A 294 -5.44 -30.52 2.51
C VAL A 294 -5.61 -29.89 1.12
N GLU A 295 -6.83 -29.86 0.57
CA GLU A 295 -7.14 -29.18 -0.69
C GLU A 295 -7.05 -27.65 -0.58
N ALA A 296 -7.43 -27.07 0.56
CA ALA A 296 -7.29 -25.64 0.85
C ALA A 296 -5.81 -25.23 1.00
N GLU A 297 -4.99 -26.00 1.74
CA GLU A 297 -3.55 -25.79 1.80
C GLU A 297 -2.90 -25.95 0.42
N ALA A 298 -3.34 -26.92 -0.38
CA ALA A 298 -2.86 -27.11 -1.75
C ALA A 298 -3.26 -25.93 -2.67
N GLN A 299 -4.44 -25.35 -2.49
CA GLN A 299 -4.91 -24.18 -3.24
C GLN A 299 -4.19 -22.89 -2.81
N GLU A 300 -3.92 -22.72 -1.52
CA GLU A 300 -3.16 -21.60 -0.97
C GLU A 300 -1.70 -21.66 -1.44
N ALA A 301 -1.08 -22.85 -1.39
CA ALA A 301 0.24 -23.11 -1.99
C ALA A 301 0.24 -22.88 -3.51
N ALA A 302 -0.83 -23.24 -4.22
CA ALA A 302 -0.97 -22.98 -5.66
C ALA A 302 -1.21 -21.50 -5.99
N ALA A 303 -1.86 -20.73 -5.11
CA ALA A 303 -2.04 -19.29 -5.24
C ALA A 303 -0.75 -18.52 -4.94
N GLU A 304 0.03 -18.96 -3.95
CA GLU A 304 1.36 -18.44 -3.65
C GLU A 304 2.34 -18.74 -4.79
N ALA A 305 2.23 -19.91 -5.43
CA ALA A 305 2.97 -20.28 -6.63
C ALA A 305 2.60 -19.44 -7.89
N LYS A 306 1.46 -18.75 -7.90
CA LYS A 306 1.01 -17.88 -9.01
C LYS A 306 1.48 -16.43 -8.91
N LYS A 307 2.04 -15.99 -7.77
CA LYS A 307 2.67 -14.66 -7.69
C LYS A 307 3.91 -14.65 -8.60
N PRO A 308 4.05 -13.67 -9.52
CA PRO A 308 5.25 -13.57 -10.33
C PRO A 308 6.45 -13.43 -9.39
N SER A 309 7.36 -14.40 -9.44
CA SER A 309 8.55 -14.41 -8.60
C SER A 309 9.26 -13.06 -8.67
N VAL A 310 9.70 -12.54 -7.52
CA VAL A 310 10.57 -11.35 -7.47
C VAL A 310 11.84 -11.55 -8.31
N TRP A 311 12.23 -12.79 -8.59
CA TRP A 311 13.35 -13.19 -9.45
C TRP A 311 12.97 -13.40 -10.92
N ARG A 312 11.77 -12.96 -11.37
CA ARG A 312 11.28 -13.15 -12.74
C ARG A 312 12.26 -12.62 -13.81
N HIS A 313 12.98 -11.55 -13.49
CA HIS A 313 13.99 -10.97 -14.38
C HIS A 313 15.44 -11.41 -14.03
N GLY A 314 15.58 -12.48 -13.24
CA GLY A 314 16.87 -13.00 -12.78
C GLY A 314 17.51 -12.13 -11.71
N VAL A 315 18.84 -12.19 -11.65
CA VAL A 315 19.68 -11.45 -10.69
C VAL A 315 20.32 -10.25 -11.39
N ASP A 316 20.30 -9.08 -10.75
CA ASP A 316 21.09 -7.90 -11.10
C ASP A 316 22.57 -8.17 -10.76
N TRP A 317 23.24 -8.85 -11.67
CA TRP A 317 24.66 -9.21 -11.55
C TRP A 317 25.58 -8.01 -11.32
N PRO A 318 25.40 -6.84 -11.96
CA PRO A 318 26.16 -5.64 -11.63
C PRO A 318 26.05 -5.22 -10.16
N VAL A 319 24.83 -5.16 -9.59
CA VAL A 319 24.64 -4.81 -8.18
C VAL A 319 25.26 -5.88 -7.28
N PHE A 320 24.99 -7.16 -7.56
CA PHE A 320 25.57 -8.27 -6.81
C PHE A 320 27.10 -8.22 -6.79
N ALA A 321 27.74 -8.06 -7.96
CA ALA A 321 29.19 -7.98 -8.08
C ALA A 321 29.77 -6.78 -7.34
N TRP A 322 29.10 -5.62 -7.39
CA TRP A 322 29.51 -4.43 -6.66
C TRP A 322 29.43 -4.64 -5.14
N ILE A 323 28.33 -5.17 -4.63
CA ILE A 323 28.16 -5.47 -3.20
C ILE A 323 29.19 -6.51 -2.75
N ALA A 324 29.38 -7.59 -3.49
CA ALA A 324 30.38 -8.61 -3.18
C ALA A 324 31.81 -8.02 -3.16
N PHE A 325 32.16 -7.19 -4.16
CA PHE A 325 33.44 -6.49 -4.22
C PHE A 325 33.69 -5.61 -2.98
N LEU A 326 32.68 -4.88 -2.53
CA LEU A 326 32.79 -4.05 -1.32
C LEU A 326 33.05 -4.89 -0.06
N HIS A 327 32.32 -6.00 0.10
CA HIS A 327 32.45 -6.89 1.25
C HIS A 327 33.81 -7.59 1.29
N VAL A 328 34.27 -8.11 0.15
CA VAL A 328 35.60 -8.74 0.04
C VAL A 328 36.71 -7.73 0.35
N GLY A 329 36.62 -6.51 -0.17
CA GLY A 329 37.59 -5.47 0.15
C GLY A 329 37.56 -5.03 1.61
N ALA A 330 36.41 -5.06 2.28
CA ALA A 330 36.31 -4.72 3.70
C ALA A 330 37.03 -5.74 4.59
N LEU A 331 37.08 -7.02 4.19
CA LEU A 331 37.86 -8.06 4.88
C LEU A 331 39.37 -7.78 4.86
N ALA A 332 39.86 -6.97 3.92
CA ALA A 332 41.26 -6.54 3.89
C ALA A 332 41.57 -5.43 4.91
N ALA A 333 40.58 -4.67 5.38
CA ALA A 333 40.82 -3.50 6.24
C ALA A 333 41.61 -3.79 7.53
N PRO A 334 41.38 -4.90 8.27
CA PRO A 334 42.19 -5.23 9.44
C PRO A 334 43.69 -5.38 9.15
N PHE A 335 44.06 -5.85 7.95
CA PHE A 335 45.45 -6.03 7.52
C PHE A 335 46.11 -4.71 7.09
N PHE A 336 45.32 -3.67 6.87
CA PHE A 336 45.78 -2.31 6.56
C PHE A 336 45.41 -1.33 7.68
N PHE A 337 45.49 -1.77 8.94
CA PHE A 337 45.15 -0.94 10.09
C PHE A 337 46.13 0.23 10.27
N THR A 338 45.59 1.43 10.47
CA THR A 338 46.27 2.57 11.07
C THR A 338 45.28 3.41 11.87
N TRP A 339 45.72 4.04 12.97
CA TRP A 339 44.87 4.98 13.73
C TRP A 339 44.36 6.16 12.90
N LYS A 340 45.12 6.57 11.88
CA LYS A 340 44.73 7.62 10.93
C LYS A 340 43.54 7.18 10.09
N ALA A 341 43.57 5.94 9.61
CA ALA A 341 42.49 5.35 8.83
C ALA A 341 41.23 5.12 9.67
N VAL A 342 41.37 4.80 10.96
CA VAL A 342 40.24 4.76 11.90
C VAL A 342 39.57 6.14 12.03
N GLY A 343 40.36 7.20 12.25
CA GLY A 343 39.84 8.57 12.30
C GLY A 343 39.16 9.00 11.00
N LEU A 344 39.79 8.68 9.86
CA LEU A 344 39.22 8.91 8.53
C LEU A 344 37.89 8.16 8.34
N PHE A 345 37.83 6.89 8.74
CA PHE A 345 36.63 6.06 8.68
C PHE A 345 35.48 6.74 9.42
N PHE A 346 35.65 7.15 10.68
CA PHE A 346 34.59 7.78 11.45
C PHE A 346 34.18 9.15 10.87
N GLY A 347 35.15 9.94 10.43
CA GLY A 347 34.88 11.24 9.79
C GLY A 347 34.08 11.09 8.50
N LEU A 348 34.47 10.16 7.63
CA LEU A 348 33.74 9.88 6.40
C LEU A 348 32.40 9.21 6.67
N TRP A 349 32.29 8.30 7.64
CA TRP A 349 31.03 7.64 7.99
C TRP A 349 30.00 8.65 8.48
N TRP A 350 30.39 9.59 9.34
CA TRP A 350 29.54 10.70 9.74
C TRP A 350 29.18 11.61 8.55
N LEU A 351 30.15 11.98 7.72
CA LEU A 351 29.93 12.87 6.58
C LEU A 351 28.98 12.25 5.54
N THR A 352 29.14 10.97 5.21
CA THR A 352 28.33 10.34 4.16
C THR A 352 27.05 9.74 4.71
N GLY A 353 27.08 9.08 5.88
CA GLY A 353 25.91 8.48 6.50
C GLY A 353 25.06 9.50 7.25
N GLY A 354 25.64 10.23 8.19
CA GLY A 354 24.91 11.25 8.97
C GLY A 354 24.46 12.45 8.12
N ILE A 355 25.39 13.12 7.44
CA ILE A 355 25.05 14.30 6.62
C ILE A 355 24.45 13.89 5.27
N GLY A 356 25.05 12.92 4.58
CA GLY A 356 24.62 12.52 3.25
C GLY A 356 23.28 11.79 3.22
N ILE A 357 23.15 10.70 3.99
CA ILE A 357 21.94 9.87 4.00
C ILE A 357 20.88 10.44 4.95
N CYS A 358 21.17 10.54 6.25
CA CYS A 358 20.17 10.89 7.27
C CYS A 358 19.65 12.33 7.10
N LEU A 359 20.56 13.31 7.06
CA LEU A 359 20.18 14.71 6.85
C LEU A 359 19.76 14.99 5.40
N GLY A 360 20.50 14.44 4.44
CA GLY A 360 20.36 14.70 3.01
C GLY A 360 19.26 13.91 2.32
N TYR A 361 19.55 12.66 1.99
CA TYR A 361 18.63 11.84 1.19
C TYR A 361 17.30 11.63 1.92
N HIS A 362 17.35 11.37 3.22
CA HIS A 362 16.17 11.10 4.00
C HIS A 362 15.36 12.37 4.32
N ARG A 363 15.86 13.24 5.23
CA ARG A 363 15.06 14.37 5.74
C ARG A 363 14.93 15.53 4.75
N LEU A 364 15.96 15.83 3.96
CA LEU A 364 15.92 16.95 3.00
C LEU A 364 15.29 16.58 1.65
N LEU A 365 15.76 15.51 1.00
CA LEU A 365 15.33 15.16 -0.36
C LEU A 365 14.03 14.36 -0.39
N THR A 366 13.89 13.35 0.47
CA THR A 366 12.70 12.50 0.50
C THR A 366 11.51 13.22 1.12
N HIS A 367 11.67 13.70 2.35
CA HIS A 367 10.55 14.19 3.17
C HIS A 367 10.36 15.69 3.17
N GLY A 368 11.36 16.46 2.72
CA GLY A 368 11.28 17.92 2.70
C GLY A 368 11.03 18.52 4.08
N SER A 369 11.64 17.92 5.11
CA SER A 369 11.51 18.32 6.52
C SER A 369 12.10 19.69 6.82
N PHE A 370 12.97 20.19 5.94
CA PHE A 370 13.49 21.56 5.96
C PHE A 370 13.90 21.99 4.54
N GLN A 371 14.24 23.26 4.37
CA GLN A 371 14.75 23.82 3.13
C GLN A 371 16.16 24.38 3.33
N THR A 372 16.97 24.35 2.27
CA THR A 372 18.31 24.95 2.24
C THR A 372 18.59 25.53 0.86
N HIS A 373 19.69 26.26 0.71
CA HIS A 373 20.10 26.84 -0.56
C HIS A 373 20.40 25.74 -1.60
N PRO A 374 20.06 25.91 -2.89
CA PRO A 374 20.31 24.90 -3.92
C PRO A 374 21.75 24.37 -3.96
N PHE A 375 22.74 25.24 -3.75
CA PHE A 375 24.14 24.83 -3.62
C PHE A 375 24.37 23.85 -2.46
N MET A 376 23.85 24.15 -1.28
CA MET A 376 23.97 23.29 -0.10
C MET A 376 23.22 21.97 -0.31
N ARG A 377 22.02 22.01 -0.90
CA ARG A 377 21.24 20.81 -1.27
C ARG A 377 22.07 19.88 -2.17
N ARG A 378 22.77 20.42 -3.17
CA ARG A 378 23.62 19.64 -4.08
C ARG A 378 24.89 19.12 -3.39
N LEU A 379 25.52 19.92 -2.53
CA LEU A 379 26.69 19.50 -1.75
C LEU A 379 26.34 18.31 -0.83
N ILE A 380 25.24 18.42 -0.09
CA ILE A 380 24.71 17.34 0.75
C ILE A 380 24.39 16.10 -0.11
N ALA A 381 23.81 16.29 -1.30
CA ALA A 381 23.51 15.18 -2.20
C ALA A 381 24.77 14.45 -2.70
N VAL A 382 25.89 15.15 -2.89
CA VAL A 382 27.20 14.54 -3.17
C VAL A 382 27.70 13.72 -1.97
N CYS A 383 27.55 14.23 -0.75
CA CYS A 383 27.89 13.47 0.46
C CYS A 383 27.08 12.16 0.54
N GLY A 384 25.78 12.19 0.24
CA GLY A 384 24.93 10.99 0.17
C GLY A 384 25.34 10.04 -0.96
N CYS A 385 25.76 10.59 -2.11
CA CYS A 385 26.20 9.79 -3.25
C CYS A 385 27.42 8.93 -2.88
N LEU A 386 28.33 9.50 -2.08
CA LEU A 386 29.51 8.83 -1.57
C LEU A 386 29.20 7.79 -0.47
N ALA A 387 27.98 7.70 0.04
CA ALA A 387 27.57 6.68 1.01
C ALA A 387 27.39 5.29 0.39
N GLY A 388 27.29 5.20 -0.94
CA GLY A 388 27.22 3.92 -1.67
C GLY A 388 25.86 3.23 -1.63
N GLU A 389 24.80 3.90 -1.19
CA GLU A 389 23.45 3.34 -1.07
C GLU A 389 22.58 3.56 -2.34
N GLY A 390 23.23 3.79 -3.48
CA GLY A 390 22.58 4.22 -4.71
C GLY A 390 22.58 5.74 -4.89
N SER A 391 22.16 6.19 -6.08
CA SER A 391 22.09 7.62 -6.41
C SER A 391 20.99 8.33 -5.63
N PRO A 392 20.97 9.68 -5.59
CA PRO A 392 19.87 10.40 -4.94
C PRO A 392 18.51 10.03 -5.53
N LEU A 393 18.43 9.80 -6.85
CA LEU A 393 17.20 9.40 -7.53
C LEU A 393 16.75 8.01 -7.09
N MET A 394 17.66 7.04 -7.10
CA MET A 394 17.35 5.65 -6.73
C MET A 394 16.91 5.55 -5.28
N TRP A 395 17.69 6.16 -4.37
CA TRP A 395 17.43 6.11 -2.94
C TRP A 395 16.09 6.77 -2.60
N VAL A 396 15.87 8.00 -3.05
CA VAL A 396 14.64 8.76 -2.74
C VAL A 396 13.40 8.09 -3.35
N ALA A 397 13.48 7.60 -4.59
CA ALA A 397 12.36 6.95 -5.24
C ALA A 397 11.98 5.64 -4.54
N THR A 398 12.99 4.83 -4.18
CA THR A 398 12.79 3.57 -3.45
C THR A 398 12.22 3.83 -2.05
N HIS A 399 12.77 4.81 -1.32
CA HIS A 399 12.30 5.15 0.03
C HIS A 399 10.87 5.70 0.04
N ARG A 400 10.51 6.55 -0.93
CA ARG A 400 9.12 7.02 -1.08
C ARG A 400 8.18 5.89 -1.46
N LYS A 401 8.62 4.93 -2.28
CA LYS A 401 7.85 3.71 -2.58
C LYS A 401 7.65 2.86 -1.32
N HIS A 402 8.69 2.66 -0.52
CA HIS A 402 8.59 1.99 0.77
C HIS A 402 7.56 2.67 1.68
N HIS A 403 7.61 3.99 1.86
CA HIS A 403 6.60 4.69 2.65
C HIS A 403 5.17 4.57 2.12
N ALA A 404 4.99 4.46 0.81
CA ALA A 404 3.67 4.29 0.20
C ALA A 404 3.08 2.88 0.42
N PHE A 405 3.93 1.87 0.58
CA PHE A 405 3.54 0.45 0.68
C PHE A 405 4.18 -0.24 1.88
N SER A 406 4.51 0.48 2.95
CA SER A 406 5.36 -0.05 4.02
C SER A 406 4.74 -1.31 4.64
N ASP A 407 5.52 -2.39 4.66
CA ASP A 407 5.14 -3.73 5.10
C ASP A 407 3.89 -4.31 4.41
N GLN A 408 3.57 -3.80 3.22
CA GLN A 408 2.48 -4.23 2.35
C GLN A 408 3.03 -4.71 1.01
N GLU A 409 2.14 -5.30 0.19
CA GLU A 409 2.51 -5.70 -1.16
C GLU A 409 3.00 -4.49 -1.97
N GLY A 410 4.17 -4.65 -2.59
CA GLY A 410 4.83 -3.60 -3.36
C GLY A 410 5.93 -2.84 -2.61
N ASP A 411 6.09 -3.03 -1.29
CA ASP A 411 7.26 -2.57 -0.55
C ASP A 411 8.54 -3.20 -1.13
N PRO A 412 9.55 -2.42 -1.54
CA PRO A 412 10.81 -2.97 -2.03
C PRO A 412 11.51 -3.92 -1.04
N HIS A 413 11.39 -3.66 0.27
CA HIS A 413 12.19 -4.33 1.28
C HIS A 413 11.39 -4.64 2.55
N THR A 414 10.15 -5.10 2.38
CA THR A 414 9.31 -5.54 3.51
C THR A 414 9.99 -6.69 4.27
N PRO A 415 10.00 -6.67 5.62
CA PRO A 415 10.47 -7.79 6.43
C PRO A 415 9.55 -9.02 6.33
N ARG A 416 8.34 -8.87 5.78
CA ARG A 416 7.38 -9.97 5.59
C ARG A 416 7.84 -10.98 4.55
N ASP A 417 8.67 -10.55 3.59
CA ASP A 417 9.36 -11.41 2.64
C ASP A 417 10.64 -12.05 3.23
N GLY A 418 10.91 -11.78 4.52
CA GLY A 418 12.01 -12.35 5.30
C GLY A 418 12.97 -11.31 5.87
N GLY A 419 13.57 -11.61 7.03
CA GLY A 419 14.56 -10.74 7.67
C GLY A 419 15.81 -10.51 6.80
N TRP A 420 16.29 -11.53 6.08
CA TRP A 420 17.39 -11.39 5.13
C TRP A 420 16.98 -10.64 3.86
N TRP A 421 15.71 -10.75 3.47
CA TRP A 421 15.17 -10.00 2.34
C TRP A 421 15.24 -8.50 2.61
N SER A 422 14.58 -8.04 3.67
CA SER A 422 14.60 -6.63 4.10
C SER A 422 15.99 -6.10 4.42
N HIS A 423 16.92 -6.97 4.84
CA HIS A 423 18.30 -6.57 5.12
C HIS A 423 19.16 -6.40 3.86
N VAL A 424 19.15 -7.33 2.92
CA VAL A 424 20.10 -7.25 1.78
C VAL A 424 19.61 -7.86 0.48
N LEU A 425 18.81 -8.93 0.52
CA LEU A 425 18.50 -9.68 -0.70
C LEU A 425 17.63 -8.90 -1.69
N TRP A 426 16.84 -7.94 -1.19
CA TRP A 426 15.99 -7.06 -2.01
C TRP A 426 16.75 -6.24 -3.07
N LEU A 427 18.08 -6.11 -2.95
CA LEU A 427 18.92 -5.37 -3.89
C LEU A 427 19.22 -6.14 -5.18
N PHE A 428 19.08 -7.46 -5.16
CA PHE A 428 19.58 -8.34 -6.22
C PHE A 428 18.57 -8.76 -7.30
N PRO A 429 17.23 -8.62 -7.14
CA PRO A 429 16.31 -8.85 -8.24
C PRO A 429 16.62 -8.00 -9.48
N GLY A 430 16.55 -8.63 -10.66
CA GLY A 430 16.69 -7.95 -11.94
C GLY A 430 15.57 -6.93 -12.17
N ASN A 431 15.94 -5.77 -12.72
CA ASN A 431 14.98 -4.74 -13.08
C ASN A 431 14.29 -5.06 -14.42
N GLU A 432 12.99 -4.81 -14.52
CA GLU A 432 12.28 -4.78 -15.79
C GLU A 432 12.86 -3.66 -16.69
N GLU A 433 12.83 -3.85 -18.01
CA GLU A 433 13.28 -2.84 -18.97
C GLU A 433 12.49 -1.52 -18.79
N GLY A 434 13.21 -0.40 -18.63
CA GLY A 434 12.62 0.90 -18.29
C GLY A 434 12.05 1.01 -16.87
N GLY A 435 12.21 -0.01 -16.02
CA GLY A 435 11.69 -0.03 -14.66
C GLY A 435 12.22 1.10 -13.77
N GLN A 436 13.50 1.46 -13.91
CA GLN A 436 14.08 2.58 -13.17
C GLN A 436 13.50 3.93 -13.59
N ASP A 437 13.28 4.16 -14.89
CA ASP A 437 12.68 5.40 -15.38
C ASP A 437 11.22 5.54 -14.90
N LYS A 438 10.46 4.43 -14.90
CA LYS A 438 9.12 4.37 -14.31
C LYS A 438 9.16 4.70 -12.81
N LEU A 439 10.09 4.10 -12.07
CA LEU A 439 10.28 4.33 -10.63
C LEU A 439 10.58 5.81 -10.34
N PHE A 440 11.54 6.41 -11.06
CA PHE A 440 11.95 7.79 -10.84
C PHE A 440 10.85 8.78 -11.23
N SER A 441 10.16 8.54 -12.35
CA SER A 441 9.08 9.41 -12.82
C SER A 441 7.89 9.41 -11.86
N ARG A 442 7.60 8.27 -11.23
CA ARG A 442 6.50 8.14 -10.27
C ARG A 442 6.85 8.68 -8.89
N TYR A 443 8.01 8.31 -8.34
CA TYR A 443 8.32 8.57 -6.93
C TYR A 443 9.31 9.72 -6.70
N ALA A 444 10.11 10.13 -7.69
CA ALA A 444 11.06 11.24 -7.57
C ALA A 444 10.99 12.28 -8.73
N PRO A 445 9.79 12.69 -9.22
CA PRO A 445 9.68 13.62 -10.34
C PRO A 445 10.23 15.03 -10.03
N ASP A 446 10.26 15.43 -8.76
CA ASP A 446 10.85 16.69 -8.30
C ASP A 446 12.38 16.69 -8.41
N LEU A 447 13.05 15.56 -8.16
CA LEU A 447 14.51 15.45 -8.31
C LEU A 447 14.92 15.45 -9.78
N LEU A 448 14.10 14.89 -10.68
CA LEU A 448 14.37 14.91 -12.12
C LEU A 448 14.42 16.33 -12.72
N LYS A 449 13.78 17.32 -12.06
CA LYS A 449 13.82 18.74 -12.48
C LYS A 449 15.17 19.41 -12.24
N ASP A 450 15.98 18.92 -11.29
CA ASP A 450 17.33 19.42 -11.07
C ASP A 450 18.32 18.57 -11.88
N PRO A 451 18.93 19.08 -12.97
CA PRO A 451 19.82 18.29 -13.84
C PRO A 451 21.06 17.75 -13.12
N PHE A 452 21.39 18.29 -11.95
CA PHE A 452 22.46 17.76 -11.12
C PHE A 452 22.14 16.37 -10.53
N MET A 453 20.86 16.05 -10.25
CA MET A 453 20.48 14.76 -9.67
C MET A 453 20.62 13.61 -10.69
N PRO A 454 20.15 13.74 -11.96
CA PRO A 454 20.48 12.77 -13.02
C PRO A 454 21.98 12.67 -13.30
N PHE A 455 22.72 13.78 -13.23
CA PHE A 455 24.18 13.75 -13.37
C PHE A 455 24.85 12.89 -12.29
N LEU A 456 24.45 13.05 -11.01
CA LEU A 456 24.94 12.20 -9.92
C LEU A 456 24.56 10.73 -10.11
N HIS A 457 23.37 10.43 -10.64
CA HIS A 457 22.98 9.07 -10.94
C HIS A 457 23.85 8.42 -12.01
N ARG A 458 24.10 9.10 -13.14
CA ARG A 458 24.96 8.59 -14.23
C ARG A 458 26.43 8.45 -13.82
N THR A 459 26.88 9.28 -12.88
CA THR A 459 28.29 9.29 -12.44
C THR A 459 28.51 8.57 -11.11
N PHE A 460 27.49 7.90 -10.56
CA PHE A 460 27.47 7.35 -9.20
C PHE A 460 28.74 6.55 -8.84
N LEU A 461 29.15 5.60 -9.67
CA LEU A 461 30.34 4.79 -9.41
C LEU A 461 31.64 5.60 -9.53
N LEU A 462 31.71 6.59 -10.42
CA LEU A 462 32.91 7.42 -10.62
C LEU A 462 33.27 8.23 -9.37
N TRP A 463 32.28 8.64 -8.58
CA TRP A 463 32.51 9.35 -7.31
C TRP A 463 33.26 8.47 -6.30
N HIS A 464 32.94 7.17 -6.25
CA HIS A 464 33.59 6.21 -5.36
C HIS A 464 35.04 5.95 -5.79
N TRP A 465 35.27 5.75 -7.10
CA TRP A 465 36.61 5.60 -7.65
C TRP A 465 37.45 6.87 -7.45
N GLY A 466 36.85 8.04 -7.69
CA GLY A 466 37.50 9.34 -7.48
C GLY A 466 37.90 9.56 -6.03
N LEU A 467 37.00 9.27 -5.07
CA LEU A 467 37.32 9.35 -3.65
C LEU A 467 38.41 8.34 -3.27
N GLY A 468 38.31 7.07 -3.71
CA GLY A 468 39.33 6.05 -3.43
C GLY A 468 40.71 6.45 -3.94
N PHE A 469 40.79 6.98 -5.16
CA PHE A 469 42.04 7.49 -5.73
C PHE A 469 42.60 8.68 -4.94
N ALA A 470 41.75 9.65 -4.59
CA ALA A 470 42.15 10.81 -3.79
C ALA A 470 42.65 10.40 -2.39
N LEU A 471 41.99 9.44 -1.74
CA LEU A 471 42.39 8.89 -0.46
C LEU A 471 43.75 8.17 -0.54
N PHE A 472 43.94 7.34 -1.57
CA PHE A 472 45.21 6.67 -1.81
C PHE A 472 46.36 7.68 -1.98
N LEU A 473 46.19 8.65 -2.88
CA LEU A 473 47.20 9.66 -3.16
C LEU A 473 47.52 10.50 -1.91
N THR A 474 46.51 10.87 -1.14
CA THR A 474 46.70 11.64 0.09
C THR A 474 47.49 10.85 1.13
N GLY A 475 47.09 9.60 1.41
CA GLY A 475 47.80 8.74 2.37
C GLY A 475 49.22 8.42 1.91
N TRP A 476 49.42 8.23 0.60
CA TRP A 476 50.74 7.98 0.02
C TRP A 476 51.65 9.20 0.10
N TYR A 477 51.16 10.37 -0.31
CA TYR A 477 51.94 11.60 -0.39
C TYR A 477 52.37 12.11 0.99
N PHE A 478 51.47 12.12 1.98
CA PHE A 478 51.76 12.64 3.31
C PHE A 478 52.45 11.63 4.23
N TRP A 479 52.37 10.33 3.94
CA TRP A 479 52.98 9.28 4.76
C TRP A 479 53.71 8.22 3.94
N ASN A 480 53.00 7.24 3.39
CA ASN A 480 53.59 6.14 2.61
C ASN A 480 52.50 5.31 1.91
N ALA A 481 52.90 4.43 0.99
CA ALA A 481 51.97 3.64 0.18
C ALA A 481 51.05 2.75 1.03
N TYR A 482 51.56 2.23 2.16
CA TYR A 482 50.76 1.47 3.11
C TYR A 482 49.63 2.33 3.71
N THR A 483 49.92 3.57 4.09
CA THR A 483 48.90 4.52 4.58
C THR A 483 47.90 4.90 3.48
N GLY A 484 48.36 5.03 2.24
CA GLY A 484 47.49 5.19 1.07
C GLY A 484 46.47 4.06 0.95
N TRP A 485 46.92 2.81 0.95
CA TRP A 485 46.03 1.64 0.92
C TRP A 485 45.17 1.52 2.18
N SER A 486 45.72 1.85 3.36
CA SER A 486 44.97 1.93 4.62
C SER A 486 43.77 2.85 4.50
N PHE A 487 43.93 4.04 3.89
CA PHE A 487 42.82 4.97 3.66
C PHE A 487 41.79 4.44 2.67
N VAL A 488 42.20 3.67 1.65
CA VAL A 488 41.27 3.04 0.71
C VAL A 488 40.45 1.94 1.40
N PHE A 489 41.11 0.98 2.07
CA PHE A 489 40.41 -0.14 2.69
C PHE A 489 39.50 0.30 3.83
N TRP A 490 39.90 1.28 4.64
CA TRP A 490 39.06 1.81 5.71
C TRP A 490 38.03 2.82 5.21
N GLY A 491 38.46 3.80 4.42
CA GLY A 491 37.64 4.93 4.00
C GLY A 491 36.68 4.62 2.84
N ILE A 492 36.95 3.60 2.03
CA ILE A 492 36.03 3.12 1.00
C ILE A 492 35.36 1.84 1.49
N PHE A 493 36.09 0.74 1.54
CA PHE A 493 35.49 -0.58 1.69
C PHE A 493 34.80 -0.79 3.04
N LEU A 494 35.55 -0.70 4.15
CA LEU A 494 35.00 -0.93 5.48
C LEU A 494 33.91 0.09 5.83
N ARG A 495 34.12 1.38 5.52
CA ARG A 495 33.11 2.43 5.71
C ARG A 495 31.82 2.12 4.97
N LEU A 496 31.90 1.77 3.68
CA LEU A 496 30.72 1.49 2.88
C LEU A 496 29.97 0.28 3.43
N VAL A 497 30.66 -0.81 3.76
CA VAL A 497 30.03 -2.01 4.32
C VAL A 497 29.35 -1.73 5.66
N VAL A 498 30.03 -1.02 6.57
CA VAL A 498 29.43 -0.63 7.86
C VAL A 498 28.23 0.31 7.66
N GLY A 499 28.35 1.29 6.75
CA GLY A 499 27.27 2.21 6.41
C GLY A 499 26.05 1.49 5.84
N LEU A 500 26.27 0.61 4.85
CA LEU A 500 25.22 -0.20 4.22
C LEU A 500 24.49 -1.04 5.26
N HIS A 501 25.20 -1.82 6.08
CA HIS A 501 24.56 -2.62 7.13
C HIS A 501 23.84 -1.76 8.16
N ALA A 502 24.39 -0.60 8.56
CA ALA A 502 23.72 0.31 9.47
C ALA A 502 22.38 0.79 8.90
N THR A 503 22.32 1.17 7.63
CA THR A 503 21.09 1.59 6.95
C THR A 503 20.13 0.41 6.76
N TRP A 504 20.62 -0.76 6.34
CA TRP A 504 19.80 -1.96 6.17
C TRP A 504 19.17 -2.47 7.46
N LEU A 505 19.80 -2.21 8.61
CA LEU A 505 19.21 -2.47 9.92
C LEU A 505 17.98 -1.60 10.20
N VAL A 506 17.86 -0.43 9.57
CA VAL A 506 16.63 0.36 9.61
C VAL A 506 15.50 -0.43 8.93
N ASN A 507 15.69 -0.87 7.69
CA ASN A 507 14.68 -1.64 6.95
C ASN A 507 14.30 -2.96 7.65
N SER A 508 15.29 -3.66 8.23
CA SER A 508 15.09 -4.97 8.85
C SER A 508 14.79 -4.89 10.36
N ALA A 509 15.81 -4.61 11.16
CA ALA A 509 15.70 -4.66 12.62
C ALA A 509 14.65 -3.69 13.18
N THR A 510 14.48 -2.50 12.58
CA THR A 510 13.48 -1.53 13.07
C THR A 510 12.06 -1.78 12.60
N HIS A 511 11.80 -2.76 11.74
CA HIS A 511 10.44 -3.28 11.51
C HIS A 511 10.17 -4.59 12.27
N MET A 512 11.22 -5.27 12.75
CA MET A 512 11.08 -6.54 13.47
C MET A 512 11.09 -6.36 15.00
N TRP A 513 11.90 -5.45 15.52
CA TRP A 513 12.19 -5.33 16.95
C TRP A 513 12.12 -3.90 17.47
N GLY A 514 11.75 -3.76 18.74
CA GLY A 514 11.68 -2.47 19.44
C GLY A 514 10.29 -2.12 19.94
N TYR A 515 10.14 -0.89 20.42
CA TYR A 515 8.90 -0.37 20.99
C TYR A 515 8.20 0.59 20.02
N ARG A 516 6.92 0.88 20.25
CA ARG A 516 6.15 1.84 19.46
C ARG A 516 5.65 2.97 20.36
N ASN A 517 5.77 4.20 19.89
CA ASN A 517 5.16 5.37 20.51
C ASN A 517 3.80 5.68 19.88
N TYR A 518 3.61 5.29 18.61
CA TYR A 518 2.44 5.59 17.81
C TYR A 518 1.94 4.33 17.13
N GLU A 519 0.62 4.26 16.97
CA GLU A 519 -0.01 3.30 16.08
C GLU A 519 0.21 3.75 14.63
N THR A 520 0.77 2.86 13.81
CA THR A 520 1.00 3.04 12.37
C THR A 520 0.48 1.80 11.65
N SER A 521 0.19 1.92 10.36
CA SER A 521 -0.32 0.80 9.55
C SER A 521 0.72 -0.27 9.24
N ASP A 522 2.00 0.03 9.50
CA ASP A 522 3.16 -0.84 9.31
C ASP A 522 3.66 -1.44 10.64
N ASP A 523 4.70 -2.26 10.57
CA ASP A 523 5.38 -2.90 11.68
C ASP A 523 6.59 -2.10 12.20
N SER A 524 6.74 -0.84 11.79
CA SER A 524 7.85 0.03 12.23
C SER A 524 7.92 0.17 13.76
N ARG A 525 9.14 0.18 14.28
CA ARG A 525 9.50 0.18 15.71
C ARG A 525 10.70 1.09 15.98
N ASN A 526 10.71 1.67 17.15
CA ASN A 526 11.82 2.44 17.68
C ASN A 526 12.86 1.50 18.31
N LEU A 527 14.12 1.62 17.88
CA LEU A 527 15.22 0.78 18.34
C LEU A 527 16.48 1.62 18.58
N TRP A 528 16.81 1.82 19.86
CA TRP A 528 17.80 2.81 20.30
C TRP A 528 19.22 2.54 19.77
N TRP A 529 19.62 1.27 19.66
CA TRP A 529 20.96 0.92 19.20
C TRP A 529 21.09 1.09 17.68
N VAL A 530 20.01 0.89 16.92
CA VAL A 530 19.99 1.29 15.51
C VAL A 530 20.07 2.80 15.42
N ALA A 531 19.31 3.54 16.23
CA ALA A 531 19.37 5.02 16.24
C ALA A 531 20.78 5.55 16.55
N ALA A 532 21.53 4.87 17.42
CA ALA A 532 22.92 5.20 17.70
C ALA A 532 23.85 4.97 16.49
N LEU A 533 23.64 3.89 15.73
CA LEU A 533 24.40 3.57 14.52
C LEU A 533 24.01 4.46 13.33
N THR A 534 22.75 4.88 13.26
CA THR A 534 22.18 5.61 12.12
C THR A 534 21.84 7.05 12.46
N PHE A 535 22.55 7.66 13.40
CA PHE A 535 22.44 9.09 13.70
C PHE A 535 21.00 9.59 13.96
N GLY A 536 20.14 8.74 14.51
CA GLY A 536 18.74 9.05 14.85
C GLY A 536 17.68 8.34 13.99
N GLU A 537 18.06 7.61 12.92
CA GLU A 537 17.08 6.98 12.02
C GLU A 537 16.41 5.72 12.60
N GLY A 538 16.97 5.14 13.67
CA GLY A 538 16.36 4.02 14.38
C GLY A 538 15.14 4.38 15.24
N TRP A 539 14.76 5.65 15.36
CA TRP A 539 13.46 6.07 15.89
C TRP A 539 12.37 5.92 14.81
N HIS A 540 12.24 4.70 14.31
CA HIS A 540 11.57 4.44 13.04
C HIS A 540 10.05 4.48 13.12
N ASN A 541 9.46 4.03 14.23
CA ASN A 541 8.02 4.18 14.45
C ASN A 541 7.59 5.65 14.57
N ASN A 542 8.42 6.48 15.21
CA ASN A 542 8.16 7.92 15.28
C ASN A 542 8.19 8.55 13.88
N HIS A 543 9.18 8.14 13.09
CA HIS A 543 9.35 8.58 11.71
C HIS A 543 8.17 8.16 10.83
N HIS A 544 7.75 6.90 10.87
CA HIS A 544 6.61 6.40 10.09
C HIS A 544 5.29 7.07 10.47
N ALA A 545 5.11 7.43 11.74
CA ALA A 545 3.96 8.19 12.19
C ALA A 545 3.95 9.63 11.67
N PHE A 546 5.11 10.26 11.52
CA PHE A 546 5.24 11.67 11.14
C PHE A 546 6.40 11.91 10.16
N GLN A 547 6.31 11.31 8.97
CA GLN A 547 7.40 11.22 7.98
C GLN A 547 8.05 12.55 7.61
N ARG A 548 7.28 13.64 7.59
CA ARG A 548 7.77 14.99 7.26
C ARG A 548 8.51 15.68 8.41
N LEU A 549 8.36 15.21 9.64
CA LEU A 549 8.95 15.85 10.81
C LEU A 549 10.48 15.71 10.78
N ALA A 550 11.19 16.81 10.98
CA ALA A 550 12.65 16.85 10.96
C ALA A 550 13.30 16.16 12.16
N ARG A 551 12.51 15.90 13.22
CA ARG A 551 12.94 15.30 14.48
C ARG A 551 12.33 13.90 14.55
N ASN A 552 13.16 12.85 14.54
CA ASN A 552 12.67 11.48 14.67
C ASN A 552 12.60 11.05 16.15
N GLY A 553 13.47 11.59 17.02
CA GLY A 553 13.41 11.30 18.46
C GLY A 553 12.41 12.18 19.20
N HIS A 554 11.27 11.65 19.65
CA HIS A 554 10.14 12.41 20.21
C HIS A 554 10.13 12.47 21.74
N ARG A 555 10.71 11.47 22.41
CA ARG A 555 10.92 11.49 23.86
C ARG A 555 12.24 12.18 24.22
N TRP A 556 12.37 12.62 25.47
CA TRP A 556 13.56 13.35 25.94
C TRP A 556 14.85 12.53 25.88
N TRP A 557 14.75 11.20 25.95
CA TRP A 557 15.87 10.27 25.90
C TRP A 557 16.14 9.72 24.49
N GLU A 558 15.27 10.00 23.52
CA GLU A 558 15.44 9.59 22.13
C GLU A 558 16.40 10.56 21.43
N PHE A 559 17.69 10.31 21.61
CA PHE A 559 18.76 11.17 21.08
C PHE A 559 18.80 11.11 19.55
N ASP A 560 18.75 12.27 18.90
CA ASP A 560 18.70 12.42 17.45
C ASP A 560 19.80 13.39 16.95
N PRO A 561 21.02 12.88 16.69
CA PRO A 561 22.13 13.68 16.18
C PRO A 561 21.83 14.44 14.89
N THR A 562 21.05 13.84 13.99
CA THR A 562 20.71 14.44 12.70
C THR A 562 19.80 15.65 12.91
N PHE A 563 18.81 15.57 13.81
CA PHE A 563 17.99 16.73 14.15
C PHE A 563 18.81 17.86 14.80
N LEU A 564 19.74 17.52 15.70
CA LEU A 564 20.64 18.52 16.28
C LEU A 564 21.46 19.24 15.20
N THR A 565 21.91 18.50 14.18
CA THR A 565 22.61 19.07 13.03
C THR A 565 21.72 20.05 12.24
N ILE A 566 20.46 19.67 11.99
CA ILE A 566 19.47 20.57 11.35
C ILE A 566 19.27 21.84 12.18
N ARG A 567 19.20 21.72 13.52
CA ARG A 567 19.06 22.87 14.42
C ARG A 567 20.28 23.80 14.40
N VAL A 568 21.49 23.25 14.32
CA VAL A 568 22.71 24.06 14.13
C VAL A 568 22.67 24.78 12.78
N MET A 569 22.34 24.07 11.69
CA MET A 569 22.18 24.67 10.36
C MET A 569 21.14 25.79 10.36
N GLN A 570 20.03 25.61 11.07
CA GLN A 570 18.99 26.62 11.21
C GLN A 570 19.50 27.86 11.96
N ALA A 571 20.25 27.65 13.05
CA ALA A 571 20.81 28.75 13.85
C ALA A 571 21.83 29.60 13.06
N VAL A 572 22.59 29.00 12.15
CA VAL A 572 23.55 29.72 11.30
C VAL A 572 22.97 30.16 9.95
N GLY A 573 21.66 29.99 9.73
CA GLY A 573 20.97 30.45 8.52
C GLY A 573 21.19 29.57 7.27
N LEU A 574 21.73 28.36 7.43
CA LEU A 574 21.91 27.38 6.35
C LEU A 574 20.66 26.51 6.12
N ALA A 575 19.73 26.46 7.07
CA ALA A 575 18.44 25.78 6.92
C ALA A 575 17.28 26.68 7.39
N TRP A 576 16.12 26.58 6.73
CA TRP A 576 14.90 27.29 7.10
C TRP A 576 13.65 26.44 6.84
N LYS A 577 12.48 26.92 7.29
CA LYS A 577 11.21 26.18 7.22
C LYS A 577 11.33 24.75 7.75
N VAL A 578 12.03 24.60 8.88
CA VAL A 578 12.19 23.31 9.57
C VAL A 578 10.84 22.90 10.18
N VAL A 579 10.38 21.70 9.86
CA VAL A 579 9.16 21.10 10.40
C VAL A 579 9.55 20.34 11.68
N ASP A 580 9.43 20.95 12.86
CA ASP A 580 9.93 20.39 14.12
C ASP A 580 8.87 20.26 15.24
N ARG A 581 7.63 20.67 14.95
CA ARG A 581 6.52 20.59 15.91
C ARG A 581 5.81 19.24 15.79
N ILE A 582 5.95 18.40 16.82
CA ILE A 582 5.19 17.16 16.95
C ILE A 582 3.69 17.54 17.06
N PRO A 583 2.81 17.00 16.21
CA PRO A 583 1.38 17.20 16.35
C PRO A 583 0.89 16.71 17.72
N GLN A 584 0.27 17.60 18.50
CA GLN A 584 -0.36 17.20 19.75
C GLN A 584 -1.66 16.46 19.39
N PHE A 585 -1.65 15.13 19.50
CA PHE A 585 -2.90 14.40 19.62
C PHE A 585 -3.59 14.94 20.89
N ARG A 586 -4.75 15.58 20.75
CA ARG A 586 -5.63 15.79 21.89
C ARG A 586 -5.98 14.40 22.40
N GLU A 587 -5.35 13.99 23.49
CA GLU A 587 -5.93 12.96 24.34
C GLU A 587 -7.36 13.42 24.61
N LYS A 588 -8.36 12.70 24.09
CA LYS A 588 -9.67 12.67 24.74
C LYS A 588 -9.40 12.05 26.11
N VAL A 589 -9.04 12.91 27.05
CA VAL A 589 -8.92 12.58 28.46
C VAL A 589 -10.31 12.16 28.89
N ALA A 590 -10.54 10.85 28.91
CA ALA A 590 -11.50 10.24 29.79
C ALA A 590 -11.11 10.59 31.23
N ARG A 591 -11.67 11.69 31.74
CA ARG A 591 -11.76 12.01 33.16
C ARG A 591 -13.10 12.71 33.40
N GLY A 592 -13.97 12.03 34.13
CA GLY A 592 -15.24 12.56 34.64
C GLY A 592 -16.42 11.76 34.13
#